data_AF-A0A317JXY3-F1
#
_entry.id   AF-A0A317JXY3-F1
#
_cell.length_a   1.000
_cell.length_b   1.000
_cell.length_c   1.000
_cell.angle_alpha   90.00
_cell.angle_beta   90.00
_cell.angle_gamma   90.00
#
_symmetry.space_group_name_H-M   'P 1'
#
loop_
_entity.id
_entity.type
_entity.pdbx_description
1 polymer ?
#
loop_
_entity_poly.entity_id
_entity_poly.type
_entity_poly.pdbx_seq_one_letter_code
_entity_poly.pdbx_strand_id
1 'polypeptide(L)'
;MDFDHDLHLHQAATTTDRRYLPITDAADVAELGQLDRPIGLITLRWPRPNPTNSAELTADMFTGCRLMMSQGASIVAAVRPAYPDELGFTFATQEHTLRVAAEKAGLAHVLQIVAVSAPGHGDEFLYYASQAEASLATTRGAPVGSALHIDLLVFERDANRDDRP
;
A
#
# COMPACT_ATOMS: atom_id res chain seq x y z
N MET A 1 11.43 1.17 3.54
CA MET A 1 10.69 0.01 4.07
C MET A 1 10.43 -0.94 2.91
N ASP A 2 10.77 -2.22 3.08
CA ASP A 2 10.52 -3.26 2.09
C ASP A 2 9.47 -4.23 2.65
N PHE A 3 8.23 -4.10 2.20
CA PHE A 3 7.13 -4.92 2.68
C PHE A 3 7.12 -6.32 2.06
N ASP A 4 7.89 -6.52 0.98
CA ASP A 4 7.93 -7.79 0.26
C ASP A 4 8.73 -8.86 1.05
N HIS A 5 9.54 -8.45 2.04
CA HIS A 5 10.32 -9.34 2.90
C HIS A 5 10.16 -9.01 4.39
N ASP A 6 9.05 -8.36 4.76
CA ASP A 6 8.88 -7.86 6.12
C ASP A 6 8.55 -9.00 7.08
N LEU A 7 9.46 -9.23 8.04
CA LEU A 7 9.34 -10.28 9.04
C LEU A 7 8.12 -10.08 9.96
N HIS A 8 7.79 -8.83 10.30
CA HIS A 8 6.67 -8.52 11.18
C HIS A 8 5.35 -8.76 10.47
N LEU A 9 5.25 -8.39 9.18
CA LEU A 9 4.08 -8.66 8.35
C LEU A 9 3.89 -10.17 8.15
N HIS A 10 4.98 -10.91 7.92
CA HIS A 10 4.96 -12.37 7.85
C HIS A 10 4.45 -13.00 9.16
N GLN A 11 4.95 -12.54 10.31
CA GLN A 11 4.51 -13.00 11.63
C GLN A 11 3.04 -12.67 11.88
N ALA A 12 2.59 -11.44 11.58
CA ALA A 12 1.20 -11.01 11.77
C ALA A 12 0.21 -11.80 10.87
N ALA A 13 0.61 -12.11 9.64
CA ALA A 13 -0.16 -12.99 8.78
C ALA A 13 -0.26 -14.40 9.40
N THR A 14 0.86 -14.96 9.84
CA THR A 14 0.91 -16.30 10.41
C THR A 14 0.09 -16.42 11.71
N THR A 15 0.14 -15.41 12.60
CA THR A 15 -0.64 -15.41 13.85
C THR A 15 -2.15 -15.28 13.63
N THR A 16 -2.56 -14.79 12.46
CA THR A 16 -3.97 -14.72 12.05
C THR A 16 -4.38 -15.89 11.14
N ASP A 17 -3.55 -16.94 11.07
CA ASP A 17 -3.74 -18.13 10.24
C ASP A 17 -3.86 -17.81 8.73
N ARG A 18 -3.22 -16.70 8.32
CA ARG A 18 -3.14 -16.25 6.93
C ARG A 18 -1.79 -16.61 6.34
N ARG A 19 -1.80 -17.07 5.08
CA ARG A 19 -0.57 -17.31 4.31
C ARG A 19 -0.02 -15.97 3.81
N TYR A 20 1.23 -15.67 4.16
CA TYR A 20 1.98 -14.56 3.58
C TYR A 20 2.63 -15.01 2.26
N LEU A 21 2.47 -14.22 1.21
CA LEU A 21 3.01 -14.47 -0.12
C LEU A 21 3.83 -13.26 -0.57
N PRO A 22 5.17 -13.31 -0.47
CA PRO A 22 6.02 -12.26 -1.02
C PRO A 22 6.03 -12.38 -2.55
N ILE A 23 5.58 -11.35 -3.25
CA ILE A 23 5.57 -11.29 -4.72
C ILE A 23 6.56 -10.20 -5.11
N THR A 24 7.76 -10.63 -5.49
CA THR A 24 8.89 -9.72 -5.76
C THR A 24 9.12 -9.54 -7.26
N ASP A 25 8.66 -10.50 -8.06
CA ASP A 25 8.74 -10.50 -9.53
C ASP A 25 7.33 -10.62 -10.16
N ALA A 26 7.17 -10.10 -11.38
CA ALA A 26 5.98 -10.29 -12.19
C ALA A 26 5.78 -11.78 -12.57
N ALA A 27 6.85 -12.58 -12.64
CA ALA A 27 6.76 -14.02 -12.88
C ALA A 27 6.03 -14.76 -11.74
N ASP A 28 6.20 -14.31 -10.50
CA ASP A 28 5.51 -14.85 -9.32
C ASP A 28 3.99 -14.70 -9.45
N VAL A 29 3.52 -13.72 -10.23
CA VAL A 29 2.08 -13.46 -10.46
C VAL A 29 1.42 -14.53 -11.31
N ALA A 30 2.16 -15.15 -12.24
CA ALA A 30 1.61 -16.23 -13.07
C ALA A 30 1.29 -17.49 -12.25
N GLU A 31 2.00 -17.72 -11.15
CA GLU A 31 1.76 -18.84 -10.23
C GLU A 31 0.53 -18.62 -9.34
N LEU A 32 0.11 -17.37 -9.14
CA LEU A 32 -1.04 -17.02 -8.29
C LEU A 32 -2.38 -17.43 -8.91
N GLY A 33 -2.44 -17.60 -10.23
CA GLY A 33 -3.60 -18.15 -10.93
C GLY A 33 -3.92 -19.61 -10.54
N GLN A 34 -3.01 -20.29 -9.84
CA GLN A 34 -3.17 -21.67 -9.36
C GLN A 34 -3.46 -21.77 -7.86
N LEU A 35 -3.68 -20.64 -7.17
CA LEU A 35 -3.97 -20.67 -5.74
C LEU A 35 -5.40 -21.16 -5.47
N ASP A 36 -5.50 -22.31 -4.81
CA ASP A 36 -6.78 -22.86 -4.31
C ASP A 36 -7.41 -22.03 -3.17
N ARG A 37 -6.68 -21.06 -2.60
CA ARG A 37 -7.15 -20.23 -1.48
C ARG A 37 -7.17 -18.75 -1.86
N PRO A 38 -8.25 -18.02 -1.53
CA PRO A 38 -8.47 -16.68 -2.02
C PRO A 38 -7.65 -15.65 -1.21
N ILE A 39 -7.10 -14.62 -1.87
CA ILE A 39 -6.21 -13.63 -1.25
C ILE A 39 -7.04 -12.56 -0.51
N GLY A 40 -6.80 -12.39 0.79
CA GLY A 40 -7.54 -11.43 1.63
C GLY A 40 -6.88 -10.06 1.81
N LEU A 41 -5.58 -9.93 1.53
CA LEU A 41 -4.82 -8.69 1.64
C LEU A 41 -3.62 -8.73 0.69
N ILE A 42 -3.41 -7.66 -0.06
CA ILE A 42 -2.22 -7.46 -0.90
C ILE A 42 -1.54 -6.17 -0.42
N THR A 43 -0.25 -6.23 -0.12
CA THR A 43 0.54 -5.04 0.26
C THR A 43 1.50 -4.67 -0.87
N LEU A 44 1.55 -3.40 -1.24
CA LEU A 44 2.43 -2.89 -2.29
C LEU A 44 3.35 -1.80 -1.74
N ARG A 45 4.65 -1.96 -1.95
CA ARG A 45 5.61 -0.85 -1.76
C ARG A 45 5.52 0.11 -2.93
N TRP A 46 5.42 1.41 -2.64
CA TRP A 46 5.42 2.47 -3.65
C TRP A 46 6.38 3.63 -3.32
N PRO A 47 7.13 4.16 -4.31
CA PRO A 47 7.32 3.64 -5.66
C PRO A 47 8.15 2.35 -5.63
N ARG A 48 7.97 1.52 -6.67
CA ARG A 48 8.77 0.30 -6.84
C ARG A 48 10.23 0.67 -7.21
N PRO A 49 11.26 -0.04 -6.68
CA PRO A 49 12.67 0.25 -6.95
C PRO A 49 13.06 0.20 -8.43
N ASN A 50 12.39 -0.65 -9.21
CA ASN A 50 12.41 -0.63 -10.66
C ASN A 50 11.09 0.02 -11.13
N PRO A 51 11.05 1.35 -11.29
CA PRO A 51 9.85 2.00 -11.77
C PRO A 51 9.66 1.60 -13.25
N THR A 52 8.73 0.70 -13.51
CA THR A 52 8.13 0.60 -14.84
C THR A 52 7.35 1.89 -15.05
N ASN A 53 8.02 2.89 -15.63
CA ASN A 53 7.64 4.30 -15.71
C ASN A 53 6.35 4.60 -16.51
N SER A 54 5.48 3.61 -16.79
CA SER A 54 4.22 3.86 -17.48
C SER A 54 3.02 3.68 -16.55
N ALA A 55 2.09 4.63 -16.62
CA ALA A 55 0.80 4.54 -15.93
C ALA A 55 -0.02 3.31 -16.35
N GLU A 56 0.25 2.76 -17.55
CA GLU A 56 -0.37 1.53 -18.06
C GLU A 56 0.09 0.31 -17.27
N LEU A 57 1.39 0.18 -17.01
CA LEU A 57 1.93 -0.96 -16.26
C LEU A 57 1.49 -0.95 -14.79
N THR A 58 1.31 0.23 -14.20
CA THR A 58 0.70 0.36 -12.86
C THR A 58 -0.76 -0.10 -12.85
N ALA A 59 -1.54 0.22 -13.89
CA ALA A 59 -2.92 -0.22 -14.00
C ALA A 59 -3.02 -1.74 -14.27
N ASP A 60 -2.09 -2.30 -15.04
CA ASP A 60 -2.00 -3.76 -15.26
C ASP A 60 -1.68 -4.50 -13.96
N MET A 61 -0.79 -3.96 -13.13
CA MET A 61 -0.50 -4.50 -11.80
C MET A 61 -1.75 -4.51 -10.90
N PHE A 62 -2.48 -3.40 -10.82
CA PHE A 62 -3.74 -3.35 -10.08
C PHE A 62 -4.80 -4.31 -10.65
N THR A 63 -4.83 -4.49 -11.97
CA THR A 63 -5.71 -5.45 -12.64
C THR A 63 -5.37 -6.88 -12.24
N GLY A 64 -4.08 -7.23 -12.25
CA GLY A 64 -3.59 -8.53 -11.77
C GLY A 64 -3.95 -8.76 -10.31
N CYS A 65 -3.72 -7.77 -9.43
CA CYS A 65 -4.12 -7.83 -8.02
C CYS A 65 -5.62 -8.09 -7.86
N ARG A 66 -6.46 -7.35 -8.60
CA ARG A 66 -7.92 -7.50 -8.55
C ARG A 66 -8.38 -8.90 -8.92
N LEU A 67 -7.75 -9.55 -9.89
CA LEU A 67 -8.10 -10.91 -10.33
C LEU A 67 -7.87 -11.95 -9.23
N MET A 68 -6.94 -11.70 -8.31
CA MET A 68 -6.58 -12.63 -7.23
C MET A 68 -7.33 -12.35 -5.92
N MET A 69 -7.96 -11.18 -5.81
CA MET A 69 -8.67 -10.76 -4.61
C MET A 69 -9.90 -11.62 -4.31
N SER A 70 -10.11 -11.90 -3.03
CA SER A 70 -11.37 -12.42 -2.52
C SER A 70 -12.44 -11.32 -2.46
N GLN A 71 -13.70 -11.69 -2.24
CA GLN A 71 -14.70 -10.74 -1.77
C GLN A 71 -14.26 -10.15 -0.41
N GLY A 72 -14.31 -8.82 -0.26
CA GLY A 72 -13.86 -8.14 0.95
C GLY A 72 -12.34 -8.09 1.15
N ALA A 73 -11.55 -8.44 0.14
CA ALA A 73 -10.11 -8.23 0.17
C ALA A 73 -9.77 -6.76 -0.13
N SER A 74 -8.60 -6.33 0.34
CA SER A 74 -8.10 -4.97 0.11
C SER A 74 -6.65 -5.00 -0.39
N ILE A 75 -6.27 -3.96 -1.15
CA ILE A 75 -4.90 -3.67 -1.52
C ILE A 75 -4.44 -2.47 -0.70
N VAL A 76 -3.30 -2.59 -0.03
CA VAL A 76 -2.68 -1.49 0.73
C VAL A 76 -1.39 -1.09 0.04
N ALA A 77 -1.37 0.08 -0.58
CA ALA A 77 -0.16 0.66 -1.15
C ALA A 77 0.51 1.56 -0.11
N ALA A 78 1.69 1.16 0.36
CA ALA A 78 2.51 1.95 1.26
C ALA A 78 3.41 2.89 0.45
N VAL A 79 3.08 4.16 0.49
CA VAL A 79 3.79 5.25 -0.17
C VAL A 79 4.84 5.78 0.79
N ARG A 80 6.10 5.69 0.37
CA ARG A 80 7.22 6.25 1.14
C ARG A 80 7.16 7.79 1.13
N PRO A 81 7.63 8.45 2.20
CA PRO A 81 7.72 9.90 2.22
C PRO A 81 8.74 10.37 1.19
N ALA A 82 8.49 11.54 0.62
CA ALA A 82 9.44 12.21 -0.27
C ALA A 82 10.69 12.59 0.50
N TYR A 83 11.87 12.21 -0.01
CA TYR A 83 13.11 12.79 0.50
C TYR A 83 13.27 14.20 -0.07
N PRO A 84 13.84 15.16 0.70
CA PRO A 84 13.97 16.55 0.27
C PRO A 84 14.67 16.74 -1.08
N ASP A 85 15.52 15.78 -1.45
CA ASP A 85 16.39 15.85 -2.63
C ASP A 85 15.76 15.23 -3.90
N GLU A 86 14.55 14.65 -3.81
CA GLU A 86 13.85 14.04 -4.95
C GLU A 86 12.90 15.03 -5.64
N LEU A 87 13.43 15.73 -6.64
CA LEU A 87 12.65 16.64 -7.49
C LEU A 87 11.49 15.91 -8.19
N GLY A 88 10.27 16.42 -8.03
CA GLY A 88 9.05 15.89 -8.66
C GLY A 88 8.41 14.72 -7.92
N PHE A 89 9.05 14.18 -6.88
CA PHE A 89 8.47 13.16 -6.03
C PHE A 89 7.67 13.82 -4.91
N THR A 90 6.39 14.13 -5.17
CA THR A 90 5.48 14.61 -4.13
C THR A 90 4.46 13.53 -3.78
N PHE A 91 4.03 13.47 -2.52
CA PHE A 91 2.96 12.57 -2.09
C PHE A 91 1.72 12.72 -2.98
N ALA A 92 1.28 13.97 -3.23
CA ALA A 92 0.11 14.25 -4.07
C ALA A 92 0.25 13.67 -5.49
N THR A 93 1.46 13.73 -6.08
CA THR A 93 1.72 13.10 -7.38
C THR A 93 1.60 11.58 -7.30
N GLN A 94 2.17 10.94 -6.27
CA GLN A 94 2.10 9.49 -6.10
C GLN A 94 0.69 8.99 -5.80
N GLU A 95 -0.03 9.68 -4.92
CA GLU A 95 -1.44 9.43 -4.62
C GLU A 95 -2.29 9.51 -5.88
N HIS A 96 -2.12 10.57 -6.68
CA HIS A 96 -2.86 10.73 -7.93
C HIS A 96 -2.56 9.60 -8.92
N THR A 97 -1.27 9.24 -9.09
CA THR A 97 -0.87 8.13 -9.97
C THR A 97 -1.51 6.80 -9.54
N LEU A 98 -1.47 6.48 -8.25
CA LEU A 98 -2.04 5.24 -7.73
C LEU A 98 -3.56 5.22 -7.85
N ARG A 99 -4.24 6.32 -7.53
CA ARG A 99 -5.70 6.43 -7.64
C ARG A 99 -6.17 6.24 -9.08
N VAL A 100 -5.56 6.94 -10.04
CA VAL A 100 -5.93 6.81 -11.46
C VAL A 100 -5.69 5.39 -11.98
N ALA A 101 -4.60 4.74 -11.56
CA ALA A 101 -4.30 3.37 -11.96
C ALA A 101 -5.29 2.36 -11.34
N ALA A 102 -5.62 2.51 -10.05
CA ALA A 102 -6.60 1.69 -9.35
C ALA A 102 -8.00 1.82 -9.99
N GLU A 103 -8.44 3.05 -10.29
CA GLU A 103 -9.72 3.31 -10.95
C GLU A 103 -9.79 2.67 -12.34
N LYS A 104 -8.72 2.75 -13.14
CA LYS A 104 -8.64 2.05 -14.44
C LYS A 104 -8.78 0.54 -14.28
N ALA A 105 -8.18 -0.03 -13.23
CA ALA A 105 -8.28 -1.43 -12.89
C ALA A 105 -9.63 -1.82 -12.23
N GLY A 106 -10.56 -0.89 -12.03
CA GLY A 106 -11.86 -1.17 -11.40
C GLY A 106 -11.80 -1.36 -9.88
N LEU A 107 -10.86 -0.66 -9.24
CA LEU A 107 -10.75 -0.55 -7.79
C LEU A 107 -11.11 0.88 -7.37
N ALA A 108 -11.67 1.02 -6.16
CA ALA A 108 -11.96 2.29 -5.55
C ALA A 108 -10.97 2.56 -4.41
N HIS A 109 -10.52 3.81 -4.29
CA HIS A 109 -9.77 4.27 -3.12
C HIS A 109 -10.74 4.48 -1.95
N VAL A 110 -10.56 3.73 -0.86
CA VAL A 110 -11.50 3.74 0.28
C VAL A 110 -11.01 4.67 1.38
N LEU A 111 -9.73 4.63 1.73
CA LEU A 111 -9.16 5.43 2.80
C LEU A 111 -7.64 5.58 2.68
N GLN A 112 -7.13 6.65 3.30
CA GLN A 112 -5.70 6.90 3.52
C GLN A 112 -5.42 6.79 5.03
N ILE A 113 -4.37 6.06 5.40
CA ILE A 113 -3.87 6.00 6.78
C ILE A 113 -2.47 6.60 6.79
N VAL A 114 -2.25 7.53 7.71
CA VAL A 114 -0.96 8.14 7.94
C VAL A 114 -0.32 7.51 9.18
N ALA A 115 0.76 6.77 8.98
CA ALA A 115 1.56 6.19 10.06
C ALA A 115 2.74 7.11 10.39
N VAL A 116 2.83 7.56 11.64
CA VAL A 116 3.94 8.38 12.15
C VAL A 116 4.60 7.64 13.30
N SER A 117 5.93 7.52 13.28
CA SER A 117 6.68 6.93 14.40
C SER A 117 6.41 7.70 15.71
N ALA A 118 6.02 6.99 16.76
CA ALA A 118 5.77 7.54 18.08
C ALA A 118 7.10 7.69 18.87
N PRO A 119 7.19 8.66 19.80
CA PRO A 119 8.30 8.68 20.75
C PRO A 119 8.23 7.47 21.70
N GLY A 120 9.17 6.53 21.55
CA GLY A 120 9.24 5.28 22.33
C GLY A 120 10.44 4.40 21.94
N HIS A 121 10.60 3.24 22.59
CA HIS A 121 11.67 2.25 22.29
C HIS A 121 11.14 1.06 21.44
N GLY A 122 10.37 1.34 20.39
CA GLY A 122 9.85 0.28 19.51
C GLY A 122 9.30 0.80 18.19
N ASP A 123 8.90 -0.13 17.32
CA ASP A 123 8.19 0.07 16.04
C ASP A 123 6.73 0.54 16.27
N GLU A 124 6.52 1.45 17.22
CA GLU A 124 5.19 1.97 17.54
C GLU A 124 4.84 3.12 16.60
N PHE A 125 3.82 2.92 15.78
CA PHE A 125 3.26 3.96 14.92
C PHE A 125 1.96 4.49 15.53
N LEU A 126 1.81 5.82 15.51
CA LEU A 126 0.52 6.47 15.68
C LEU A 126 -0.14 6.58 14.30
N TYR A 127 -1.40 6.17 14.23
CA TYR A 127 -2.19 6.17 12.99
C TYR A 127 -3.16 7.34 12.99
N TYR A 128 -3.17 8.10 11.89
CA TYR A 128 -4.06 9.22 11.66
C TYR A 128 -4.83 9.03 10.36
N ALA A 129 -6.03 9.59 10.29
CA ALA A 129 -6.85 9.55 9.08
C ALA A 129 -6.43 10.61 8.05
N SER A 130 -5.62 11.59 8.45
CA SER A 130 -5.15 12.66 7.57
C SER A 130 -3.74 13.16 7.88
N GLN A 131 -3.09 13.71 6.85
CA GLN A 131 -1.78 14.36 6.97
C GLN A 131 -1.82 15.58 7.91
N ALA A 132 -2.93 16.31 7.94
CA ALA A 132 -3.11 17.46 8.81
C ALA A 132 -3.07 17.06 10.29
N GLU A 133 -3.77 15.99 10.66
CA GLU A 133 -3.78 15.44 12.02
C GLU A 133 -2.40 14.91 12.42
N ALA A 134 -1.75 14.17 11.52
CA ALA A 134 -0.39 13.67 11.72
C ALA A 134 0.61 14.81 11.95
N SER A 135 0.55 15.87 11.13
CA SER A 135 1.43 17.03 11.25
C SER A 135 1.26 17.75 12.59
N LEU A 136 0.00 17.96 13.01
CA LEU A 136 -0.35 18.56 14.31
C LEU A 136 0.15 17.72 15.49
N ALA A 137 0.04 16.40 15.42
CA ALA A 137 0.52 15.51 16.45
C ALA A 137 2.06 15.52 16.55
N THR A 138 2.74 15.56 15.40
CA THR A 138 4.20 15.61 15.33
C THR A 138 4.74 16.92 15.91
N THR A 139 4.05 18.05 15.71
CA THR A 139 4.44 19.36 16.28
C THR A 139 4.27 19.43 17.80
N ARG A 140 3.41 18.59 18.39
CA ARG A 140 3.06 18.64 19.82
C ARG A 140 3.90 17.74 20.72
N GLY A 141 4.65 16.77 20.17
CA GLY A 141 5.28 15.75 21.03
C GLY A 141 6.49 14.98 20.49
N ALA A 142 6.97 15.21 19.26
CA ALA A 142 8.11 14.46 18.74
C ALA A 142 9.45 15.20 19.01
N PRO A 143 10.51 14.50 19.47
CA PRO A 143 11.86 15.06 19.44
C PRO A 143 12.23 15.42 18.00
N VAL A 144 12.96 16.52 17.83
CA VAL A 144 13.47 16.98 16.53
C VAL A 144 14.51 15.97 16.04
N GLY A 145 14.06 15.00 15.25
CA GLY A 145 14.92 13.98 14.65
C GLY A 145 14.10 12.74 14.26
N SER A 146 13.99 12.49 12.95
CA SER A 146 13.64 11.19 12.36
C SER A 146 12.25 10.62 12.66
N ALA A 147 11.19 11.43 12.65
CA ALA A 147 9.84 10.88 12.56
C ALA A 147 9.64 10.22 11.18
N LEU A 148 9.45 8.90 11.12
CA LEU A 148 9.15 8.20 9.87
C LEU A 148 7.66 8.36 9.58
N HIS A 149 7.35 9.01 8.47
CA HIS A 149 5.99 9.24 7.98
C HIS A 149 5.74 8.29 6.80
N ILE A 150 4.75 7.41 6.90
CA ILE A 150 4.34 6.51 5.82
C ILE A 150 2.86 6.70 5.54
N ASP A 151 2.51 6.94 4.28
CA ASP A 151 1.13 6.98 3.84
C ASP A 151 0.71 5.60 3.32
N LEU A 152 -0.41 5.09 3.80
CA LEU A 152 -1.00 3.82 3.36
C LEU A 152 -2.31 4.13 2.64
N LEU A 153 -2.36 3.88 1.33
CA LEU A 153 -3.56 4.03 0.52
C LEU A 153 -4.25 2.67 0.38
N VAL A 154 -5.53 2.60 0.74
CA VAL A 154 -6.31 1.36 0.74
C VAL A 154 -7.28 1.37 -0.43
N PHE A 155 -7.25 0.30 -1.22
CA PHE A 155 -8.10 0.09 -2.38
C PHE A 155 -8.89 -1.20 -2.25
N GLU A 156 -10.14 -1.16 -2.68
CA GLU A 156 -11.04 -2.31 -2.71
C GLU A 156 -11.72 -2.42 -4.08
N ARG A 157 -12.38 -3.55 -4.35
CA ARG A 157 -13.18 -3.67 -5.59
C ARG A 157 -14.26 -2.59 -5.64
N ASP A 158 -14.40 -1.97 -6.79
CA ASP A 158 -15.50 -1.04 -7.02
C ASP A 158 -16.82 -1.84 -7.11
N ALA A 159 -17.60 -1.80 -6.04
CA ALA A 159 -18.87 -2.50 -5.95
C ALA A 159 -19.86 -2.12 -7.08
N ASN A 160 -19.73 -0.92 -7.68
CA ASN A 160 -20.58 -0.50 -8.79
C ASN A 160 -20.16 -1.07 -10.16
N ARG A 161 -18.99 -1.70 -10.25
CA ARG A 161 -18.42 -2.18 -11.52
C ARG A 161 -18.48 -3.70 -11.68
N ASP A 162 -18.69 -4.43 -10.59
CA ASP A 162 -18.90 -5.89 -10.59
C ASP A 162 -20.32 -6.29 -11.09
N ASP A 163 -21.24 -5.33 -11.29
CA ASP A 163 -22.63 -5.55 -11.74
C ASP A 163 -22.88 -5.34 -13.26
N ARG A 164 -21.84 -5.12 -14.08
CA ARG A 164 -22.01 -5.06 -15.54
C ARG A 164 -21.76 -6.42 -16.20
N PRO A 165 -22.77 -7.04 -16.84
CA PRO A 165 -22.63 -8.30 -17.58
C PRO A 165 -21.75 -8.14 -18.83
#